data_AF-A0A7Z9HEJ4-F1
#
_entry.id   AF-A0A7Z9HEJ4-F1
#
_cell.length_a   1.000
_cell.length_b   1.000
_cell.length_c   1.000
_cell.angle_alpha   90.00
_cell.angle_beta   90.00
_cell.angle_gamma   90.00
#
_symmetry.space_group_name_H-M   'P 1'
#
loop_
_entity.id
_entity.type
_entity.pdbx_description
1 polymer ?
#
loop_
_entity_poly.entity_id
_entity_poly.type
_entity_poly.pdbx_seq_one_letter_code
_entity_poly.pdbx_strand_id
1 'polypeptide(L)'
;EAAYPVKFTKWALRPDSGGPGRHRGGLGALYEIELLEEVASVFLFGERGKFSPPGVLGGESGALNKFTYEQDDGVHSPLLSSKMNDIKLKKGQKLLLQTPGGGGYGTPCERDPDAVALDVSLGYVSRENAVRQYAVSINDDGTLNKKETHNLRKVS
;
A
#
# COMPACT_ATOMS: atom_id res chain seq x y z
N GLU A 1 19.56 -13.45 -2.34
CA GLU A 1 20.52 -12.42 -2.79
C GLU A 1 21.67 -12.99 -3.64
N ALA A 2 22.13 -14.23 -3.45
CA ALA A 2 23.31 -14.77 -4.16
C ALA A 2 23.16 -15.06 -5.68
N ALA A 3 21.98 -14.85 -6.30
CA ALA A 3 21.74 -15.20 -7.71
C ALA A 3 21.66 -13.98 -8.66
N TYR A 4 21.46 -12.77 -8.12
CA TYR A 4 21.35 -11.56 -8.91
C TYR A 4 22.08 -10.42 -8.18
N PRO A 5 22.86 -9.59 -8.89
CA PRO A 5 23.64 -8.52 -8.29
C PRO A 5 22.74 -7.30 -8.01
N VAL A 6 21.80 -7.51 -7.10
CA VAL A 6 20.81 -6.54 -6.64
C VAL A 6 20.74 -6.59 -5.12
N LYS A 7 20.32 -5.48 -4.52
CA LYS A 7 20.12 -5.36 -3.08
C LYS A 7 18.66 -5.00 -2.79
N PHE A 8 18.01 -5.73 -1.89
CA PHE A 8 16.71 -5.29 -1.36
C PHE A 8 16.94 -4.19 -0.33
N THR A 9 16.60 -2.95 -0.66
CA THR A 9 16.67 -1.82 0.27
C THR A 9 15.38 -1.67 1.08
N LYS A 10 14.28 -2.25 0.60
CA LYS A 10 13.02 -2.34 1.34
C LYS A 10 12.30 -3.64 1.04
N TRP A 11 11.87 -4.31 2.10
CA TRP A 11 10.91 -5.42 2.05
C TRP A 11 9.98 -5.28 3.25
N ALA A 12 8.76 -4.78 3.00
CA ALA A 12 7.82 -4.47 4.06
C ALA A 12 6.38 -4.67 3.59
N LEU A 13 5.44 -4.76 4.54
CA LEU A 13 4.03 -4.55 4.23
C LEU A 13 3.83 -3.12 3.71
N ARG A 14 2.80 -2.93 2.87
CA ARG A 14 2.39 -1.63 2.35
C ARG A 14 1.23 -1.10 3.20
N PRO A 15 1.48 -0.17 4.15
CA PRO A 15 0.41 0.45 4.91
C PRO A 15 -0.66 1.03 3.98
N ASP A 16 -1.90 1.05 4.44
CA ASP A 16 -3.03 1.68 3.74
C ASP A 16 -3.40 1.09 2.38
N SER A 17 -2.82 -0.06 2.02
CA SER A 17 -3.10 -0.69 0.73
C SER A 17 -4.30 -1.62 0.74
N GLY A 18 -4.66 -2.16 1.90
CA GLY A 18 -5.86 -2.98 2.05
C GLY A 18 -7.11 -2.12 1.97
N GLY A 19 -8.10 -2.56 1.20
CA GLY A 19 -9.38 -1.88 1.04
C GLY A 19 -10.10 -1.75 2.38
N PRO A 20 -10.59 -0.56 2.74
CA PRO A 20 -11.39 -0.35 3.94
C PRO A 20 -12.65 -1.21 3.97
N GLY A 21 -13.03 -1.66 5.16
CA GLY A 21 -14.29 -2.35 5.37
C GLY A 21 -14.42 -2.81 6.82
N ARG A 22 -15.60 -3.32 7.20
CA ARG A 22 -15.78 -4.00 8.50
C ARG A 22 -14.68 -5.03 8.72
N HIS A 23 -14.32 -5.75 7.66
CA HIS A 23 -13.10 -6.54 7.54
C HIS A 23 -12.22 -5.92 6.45
N ARG A 24 -11.07 -5.37 6.85
CA ARG A 24 -10.09 -4.78 5.92
C ARG A 24 -9.51 -5.84 4.99
N GLY A 25 -9.31 -5.49 3.73
CA GLY A 25 -8.58 -6.34 2.77
C GLY A 25 -7.11 -6.55 3.16
N GLY A 26 -6.50 -7.63 2.68
CA GLY A 26 -5.07 -7.91 2.92
C GLY A 26 -4.17 -6.79 2.41
N LEU A 27 -3.07 -6.51 3.11
CA LEU A 27 -2.10 -5.51 2.66
C LEU A 27 -1.28 -6.06 1.48
N GLY A 28 -0.89 -5.17 0.57
CA GLY A 28 0.19 -5.40 -0.35
C GLY A 28 1.56 -5.31 0.34
N ALA A 29 2.61 -5.35 -0.47
CA ALA A 29 4.00 -5.27 -0.06
C ALA A 29 4.73 -4.16 -0.82
N LEU A 30 5.82 -3.71 -0.22
CA LEU A 30 6.79 -2.78 -0.78
C LEU A 30 8.09 -3.54 -1.01
N TYR A 31 8.53 -3.63 -2.26
CA TYR A 31 9.83 -4.16 -2.66
C TYR A 31 10.64 -3.05 -3.32
N GLU A 32 11.65 -2.54 -2.62
CA GLU A 32 12.63 -1.63 -3.21
C GLU A 32 13.92 -2.39 -3.48
N ILE A 33 14.39 -2.29 -4.72
CA ILE A 33 15.54 -3.01 -5.22
C ILE A 33 16.51 -2.00 -5.83
N GLU A 34 17.76 -2.05 -5.39
CA GLU A 34 18.89 -1.29 -5.92
C GLU A 34 19.76 -2.19 -6.80
N LEU A 35 20.16 -1.69 -7.97
CA LEU A 35 21.07 -2.41 -8.84
C LEU A 35 22.53 -2.24 -8.38
N LEU A 36 23.28 -3.33 -8.26
CA LEU A 36 24.70 -3.29 -7.88
C LEU A 36 25.67 -3.43 -9.06
N GLU A 37 25.19 -3.85 -10.23
CA GLU A 37 25.96 -3.88 -11.48
C GLU A 37 25.90 -2.56 -12.25
N GLU A 38 26.83 -2.40 -13.19
CA GLU A 38 26.91 -1.21 -14.04
C GLU A 38 25.61 -0.96 -14.81
N VAL A 39 25.00 -1.98 -15.43
CA VAL A 39 23.74 -1.87 -16.19
C VAL A 39 22.92 -3.17 -16.10
N ALA A 40 21.60 -3.05 -15.95
CA ALA A 40 20.67 -4.17 -16.12
C ALA A 40 19.35 -3.75 -16.77
N SER A 41 18.73 -4.66 -17.53
CA SER A 41 17.37 -4.50 -18.04
C SER A 41 16.36 -5.03 -17.03
N VAL A 42 15.31 -4.27 -16.78
CA VAL A 42 14.19 -4.67 -15.92
C VAL A 42 13.03 -5.13 -16.79
N PHE A 43 12.49 -6.30 -16.46
CA PHE A 43 11.23 -6.81 -17.02
C PHE A 43 10.25 -7.01 -15.88
N LEU A 44 9.08 -6.37 -15.97
CA LEU A 44 8.03 -6.49 -14.97
C LEU A 44 6.77 -7.07 -15.60
N PHE A 45 6.27 -8.14 -14.98
CA PHE A 45 4.94 -8.66 -15.21
C PHE A 45 4.07 -8.35 -13.99
N GLY A 46 3.02 -7.55 -14.19
CA GLY A 46 2.22 -7.07 -13.07
C GLY A 46 0.80 -6.73 -13.49
N GLU A 47 -0.18 -7.27 -12.76
CA GLU A 47 -1.59 -6.94 -12.95
C GLU A 47 -2.06 -5.91 -11.92
N ARG A 48 -3.35 -5.55 -11.97
CA ARG A 48 -4.01 -4.59 -11.06
C ARG A 48 -3.40 -3.18 -11.07
N GLY A 49 -2.74 -2.79 -12.18
CA GLY A 49 -2.29 -1.41 -12.40
C GLY A 49 -3.39 -0.45 -12.84
N LYS A 50 -4.50 -0.97 -13.38
CA LYS A 50 -5.66 -0.19 -13.85
C LYS A 50 -6.93 -0.39 -13.01
N PHE A 51 -7.18 -1.62 -12.58
CA PHE A 51 -8.36 -1.98 -11.79
C PHE A 51 -7.92 -2.63 -10.48
N SER A 52 -8.28 -2.02 -9.36
CA SER A 52 -7.94 -2.54 -8.04
C SER A 52 -8.82 -3.74 -7.69
N PRO A 53 -8.40 -4.57 -6.72
CA PRO A 53 -9.30 -5.55 -6.13
C PRO A 53 -10.51 -4.83 -5.50
N PRO A 54 -11.74 -5.09 -5.99
CA PRO A 54 -12.92 -4.39 -5.51
C PRO A 54 -13.27 -4.83 -4.09
N GLY A 55 -13.84 -3.91 -3.31
CA GLY A 55 -14.51 -4.28 -2.07
C GLY A 55 -15.88 -4.91 -2.32
N VAL A 56 -16.47 -5.49 -1.29
CA VAL A 56 -17.76 -6.19 -1.35
C VAL A 56 -18.67 -5.80 -0.19
N LEU A 57 -19.98 -5.77 -0.44
CA LEU A 57 -21.03 -5.47 0.55
C LEU A 57 -20.75 -4.18 1.36
N GLY A 58 -20.39 -3.10 0.67
CA GLY A 58 -20.06 -1.81 1.30
C GLY A 58 -18.58 -1.64 1.66
N GLY A 59 -17.75 -2.67 1.48
CA GLY A 59 -16.31 -2.53 1.52
C GLY A 59 -15.76 -1.74 0.33
N GLU A 60 -14.65 -1.06 0.55
CA GLU A 60 -13.95 -0.25 -0.43
C GLU A 60 -12.84 -1.05 -1.14
N SER A 61 -12.43 -0.55 -2.31
CA SER A 61 -11.37 -1.17 -3.11
C SER A 61 -10.00 -1.07 -2.45
N GLY A 62 -9.16 -2.08 -2.66
CA GLY A 62 -7.75 -2.04 -2.30
C GLY A 62 -6.95 -1.07 -3.17
N ALA A 63 -5.71 -0.80 -2.78
CA ALA A 63 -4.81 0.01 -3.58
C ALA A 63 -4.39 -0.71 -4.87
N LEU A 64 -4.19 0.07 -5.93
CA LEU A 64 -3.63 -0.40 -7.20
C LEU A 64 -2.16 -0.80 -7.05
N ASN A 65 -1.72 -1.66 -7.96
CA ASN A 65 -0.31 -1.91 -8.19
C ASN A 65 0.36 -0.62 -8.70
N LYS A 66 1.50 -0.25 -8.13
CA LYS A 66 2.30 0.89 -8.58
C LYS A 66 3.76 0.46 -8.71
N PHE A 67 4.38 0.91 -9.79
CA PHE A 67 5.79 0.67 -10.06
C PHE A 67 6.46 2.00 -10.33
N THR A 68 7.59 2.21 -9.66
CA THR A 68 8.38 3.43 -9.77
C THR A 68 9.83 3.03 -9.96
N TYR A 69 10.58 3.76 -10.78
CA TYR A 69 11.99 3.48 -11.03
C TYR A 69 12.76 4.75 -11.38
N GLU A 70 14.07 4.71 -11.13
CA GLU A 70 14.99 5.82 -11.37
C GLU A 70 15.77 5.62 -12.67
N GLN A 71 15.95 6.69 -13.43
CA GLN A 71 16.85 6.79 -14.56
C GLN A 71 17.56 8.16 -14.54
N ASP A 72 18.50 8.38 -15.46
CA ASP A 72 19.30 9.62 -15.49
C ASP A 72 18.46 10.89 -15.71
N ASP A 73 17.30 10.74 -16.36
CA ASP A 73 16.34 11.82 -16.63
C ASP A 73 15.30 12.00 -15.51
N GLY A 74 15.33 11.17 -14.47
CA GLY A 74 14.55 11.33 -13.25
C GLY A 74 13.79 10.07 -12.80
N VAL A 75 12.74 10.30 -12.01
CA VAL A 75 11.90 9.25 -11.44
C VAL A 75 10.66 9.05 -12.30
N HIS A 76 10.42 7.80 -12.70
CA HIS A 76 9.30 7.41 -13.55
C HIS A 76 8.29 6.60 -12.76
N SER A 77 7.01 6.81 -13.02
CA SER A 77 5.91 6.02 -12.44
C SER A 77 4.77 5.85 -13.45
N PRO A 78 5.01 5.11 -14.55
CA PRO A 78 4.00 4.93 -15.59
C PRO A 78 2.77 4.18 -15.04
N LEU A 79 1.63 4.36 -15.70
CA LEU A 79 0.48 3.49 -15.48
C LEU A 79 0.88 2.05 -15.83
N LEU A 80 0.73 1.13 -14.87
CA LEU A 80 1.09 -0.28 -15.05
C LEU A 80 0.19 -0.96 -16.09
N SER A 81 0.72 -1.17 -17.29
CA SER A 81 0.30 -2.22 -18.22
C SER A 81 0.74 -3.59 -17.70
N SER A 82 0.08 -4.66 -18.18
CA SER A 82 0.38 -6.05 -17.77
C SER A 82 1.84 -6.48 -18.00
N LYS A 83 2.56 -5.76 -18.86
CA LYS A 83 3.98 -5.95 -19.18
C LYS A 83 4.66 -4.59 -19.27
N MET A 84 5.81 -4.45 -18.64
CA MET A 84 6.74 -3.32 -18.81
C MET A 84 8.11 -3.84 -19.22
N ASN A 85 8.64 -3.25 -20.27
CA ASN A 85 9.91 -3.60 -20.90
C ASN A 85 10.76 -2.32 -21.08
N ASP A 86 11.97 -2.47 -21.62
CA ASP A 86 12.85 -1.37 -22.04
C ASP A 86 13.30 -0.42 -20.91
N ILE A 87 13.10 -0.81 -19.66
CA ILE A 87 13.62 -0.10 -18.49
C ILE A 87 15.07 -0.56 -18.28
N LYS A 88 16.01 0.38 -18.32
CA LYS A 88 17.42 0.13 -18.02
C LYS A 88 17.81 0.87 -16.76
N LEU A 89 18.32 0.14 -15.79
CA LEU A 89 18.90 0.70 -14.57
C LEU A 89 20.42 0.70 -14.68
N LYS A 90 21.04 1.71 -14.08
CA LYS A 90 22.46 1.79 -13.79
C LYS A 90 22.74 1.50 -12.33
N LYS A 91 24.00 1.21 -12.01
CA LYS A 91 24.46 0.98 -10.64
C LYS A 91 23.97 2.07 -9.68
N GLY A 92 23.41 1.66 -8.55
CA GLY A 92 22.86 2.52 -7.51
C GLY A 92 21.45 3.05 -7.77
N GLN A 93 20.93 2.96 -9.01
CA GLN A 93 19.53 3.31 -9.30
C GLN A 93 18.58 2.25 -8.74
N LYS A 94 17.40 2.73 -8.35
CA LYS A 94 16.41 1.89 -7.66
C LYS A 94 15.12 1.74 -8.45
N LEU A 95 14.43 0.65 -8.14
CA LEU A 95 13.02 0.47 -8.45
C LEU A 95 12.24 0.19 -7.16
N LEU A 96 10.97 0.55 -7.15
CA LEU A 96 10.02 0.28 -6.11
C LEU A 96 8.78 -0.35 -6.72
N LEU A 97 8.49 -1.58 -6.32
CA LEU A 97 7.22 -2.25 -6.59
C LEU A 97 6.33 -2.15 -5.35
N GLN A 98 5.14 -1.58 -5.55
CA GLN A 98 4.08 -1.48 -4.56
C GLN A 98 2.94 -2.39 -4.99
N THR A 99 2.89 -3.62 -4.47
CA THR A 99 1.88 -4.60 -4.88
C THR A 99 0.49 -4.14 -4.45
N PRO A 100 -0.58 -4.60 -5.14
CA PRO A 100 -1.95 -4.23 -4.75
C PRO A 100 -2.30 -4.80 -3.38
N GLY A 101 -3.22 -4.15 -2.68
CA GLY A 101 -3.91 -4.75 -1.53
C GLY A 101 -5.26 -5.34 -1.94
N GLY A 102 -5.82 -6.23 -1.11
CA GLY A 102 -7.14 -6.81 -1.33
C GLY A 102 -8.26 -5.80 -1.06
N GLY A 103 -9.45 -6.03 -1.62
CA GLY A 103 -10.64 -5.23 -1.30
C GLY A 103 -11.19 -5.55 0.10
N GLY A 104 -11.85 -4.57 0.71
CA GLY A 104 -12.49 -4.75 2.01
C GLY A 104 -13.87 -5.42 1.91
N TYR A 105 -14.38 -5.88 3.05
CA TYR A 105 -15.71 -6.46 3.18
C TYR A 105 -16.52 -5.69 4.23
N GLY A 106 -17.77 -5.33 3.91
CA GLY A 106 -18.66 -4.63 4.84
C GLY A 106 -18.33 -3.14 4.96
N THR A 107 -19.26 -2.35 5.49
CA THR A 107 -19.08 -0.90 5.66
C THR A 107 -17.92 -0.59 6.61
N PRO A 108 -16.95 0.27 6.25
CA PRO A 108 -15.80 0.59 7.10
C PRO A 108 -16.13 1.11 8.50
N CYS A 109 -17.15 1.96 8.64
CA CYS A 109 -17.56 2.52 9.93
C CYS A 109 -18.20 1.48 10.88
N GLU A 110 -18.53 0.28 10.40
CA GLU A 110 -18.98 -0.85 11.23
C GLU A 110 -17.80 -1.63 11.83
N ARG A 111 -16.56 -1.39 11.38
CA ARG A 111 -15.38 -2.04 11.97
C ARG A 111 -15.26 -1.66 13.45
N ASP A 112 -14.88 -2.61 14.29
CA ASP A 112 -14.58 -2.37 15.69
C ASP A 112 -13.46 -1.30 15.82
N PRO A 113 -13.70 -0.17 16.52
CA PRO A 113 -12.68 0.85 16.75
C PRO A 113 -11.40 0.34 17.40
N ASP A 114 -11.50 -0.64 18.30
CA ASP A 114 -10.32 -1.22 18.96
C ASP A 114 -9.48 -2.03 17.96
N ALA A 115 -10.12 -2.70 16.98
CA ALA A 115 -9.41 -3.36 15.89
C ALA A 115 -8.74 -2.36 14.94
N VAL A 116 -9.33 -1.19 14.71
CA VAL A 116 -8.69 -0.11 13.94
C VAL A 116 -7.49 0.46 14.69
N ALA A 117 -7.61 0.69 16.01
CA ALA A 117 -6.49 1.14 16.84
C ALA A 117 -5.33 0.12 16.82
N LEU A 118 -5.64 -1.18 16.84
CA LEU A 118 -4.64 -2.23 16.67
C LEU A 118 -3.98 -2.17 15.28
N ASP A 119 -4.76 -2.05 14.19
CA ASP A 119 -4.21 -1.89 12.83
C ASP A 119 -3.26 -0.68 12.76
N VAL A 120 -3.58 0.43 13.43
CA VAL A 120 -2.70 1.62 13.52
C VAL A 120 -1.43 1.32 14.31
N SER A 121 -1.53 0.66 15.46
CA SER A 121 -0.36 0.29 16.26
C SER A 121 0.61 -0.66 15.54
N LEU A 122 0.07 -1.52 14.66
CA LEU A 122 0.84 -2.44 13.82
C LEU A 122 1.35 -1.78 12.53
N GLY A 123 0.98 -0.51 12.27
CA GLY A 123 1.36 0.22 11.07
C GLY A 123 0.66 -0.27 9.79
N TYR A 124 -0.46 -0.97 9.92
CA TYR A 124 -1.25 -1.45 8.77
C TYR A 124 -2.12 -0.34 8.17
N VAL A 125 -2.61 0.54 9.03
CA VAL A 125 -3.42 1.71 8.69
C VAL A 125 -2.77 2.93 9.32
N SER A 126 -2.65 4.04 8.60
CA SER A 126 -2.17 5.30 9.16
C SER A 126 -3.23 5.96 10.07
N ARG A 127 -2.81 6.83 11.00
CA ARG A 127 -3.75 7.57 11.87
C ARG A 127 -4.72 8.41 11.04
N GLU A 128 -4.22 9.01 9.96
CA GLU A 128 -4.99 9.80 9.02
C GLU A 128 -6.08 8.96 8.33
N ASN A 129 -5.74 7.73 7.91
CA ASN A 129 -6.71 6.84 7.27
C ASN A 129 -7.67 6.19 8.26
N ALA A 130 -7.27 5.97 9.52
CA ALA A 130 -8.20 5.54 10.57
C ALA A 130 -9.37 6.52 10.69
N VAL A 131 -9.09 7.82 10.66
CA VAL A 131 -10.11 8.87 10.69
C VAL A 131 -10.89 8.89 9.37
N ARG A 132 -10.18 9.03 8.24
CA ARG A 132 -10.82 9.25 6.93
C ARG A 132 -11.68 8.07 6.46
N GLN A 133 -11.24 6.85 6.71
CA GLN A 133 -11.84 5.64 6.12
C GLN A 133 -12.71 4.88 7.13
N TYR A 134 -12.40 4.92 8.42
CA TYR A 134 -13.12 4.13 9.44
C TYR A 134 -13.90 4.98 10.45
N ALA A 135 -13.79 6.32 10.35
CA ALA A 135 -14.31 7.26 11.33
C ALA A 135 -13.80 6.96 12.75
N VAL A 136 -12.53 6.57 12.88
CA VAL A 136 -11.87 6.25 14.16
C VAL A 136 -10.72 7.22 14.41
N SER A 137 -10.74 7.89 15.55
CA SER A 137 -9.70 8.81 15.97
C SER A 137 -8.76 8.15 16.97
N ILE A 138 -7.46 8.34 16.77
CA ILE A 138 -6.38 7.80 17.61
C ILE A 138 -5.62 8.98 18.20
N ASN A 139 -5.39 8.96 19.51
CA ASN A 139 -4.63 9.97 20.22
C ASN A 139 -3.13 9.93 19.84
N ASP A 140 -2.39 10.97 20.22
CA ASP A 140 -0.95 11.06 19.96
C ASP A 140 -0.16 9.93 20.64
N ASP A 141 -0.64 9.48 21.81
CA ASP A 141 -0.10 8.35 22.58
C ASP A 141 -0.43 6.96 21.97
N GLY A 142 -1.17 6.92 20.85
CA GLY A 142 -1.53 5.69 20.15
C GLY A 142 -2.81 5.02 20.67
N THR A 143 -3.47 5.57 21.69
CA THR A 143 -4.72 5.01 22.24
C THR A 143 -5.95 5.47 21.47
N LEU A 144 -7.02 4.66 21.51
CA LEU A 144 -8.30 4.99 20.89
C LEU A 144 -8.96 6.22 21.54
N ASN A 145 -9.26 7.24 20.75
CA ASN A 145 -10.09 8.37 21.17
C ASN A 145 -11.58 8.01 21.02
N LYS A 146 -12.16 7.43 22.07
CA LYS A 146 -13.56 6.96 22.07
C LYS A 146 -14.57 8.08 21.85
N LYS A 147 -14.35 9.25 22.45
CA LYS A 147 -15.26 10.40 22.35
C LYS A 147 -15.32 10.92 20.91
N GLU A 148 -14.16 11.15 20.31
CA GLU A 148 -14.09 11.67 18.94
C GLU A 148 -14.57 10.64 17.93
N THR A 149 -14.18 9.37 18.09
CA THR A 149 -14.69 8.27 17.25
C THR A 149 -16.22 8.19 17.27
N HIS A 150 -16.85 8.34 18.44
CA HIS A 150 -18.31 8.37 18.56
C HIS A 150 -18.94 9.57 17.81
N ASN A 151 -18.30 10.74 17.85
CA ASN A 151 -18.79 11.92 17.13
C ASN A 151 -18.68 11.73 15.61
N LEU A 152 -17.53 11.24 15.12
CA LEU A 152 -17.29 10.98 13.70
C LEU A 152 -18.32 10.00 13.13
N ARG A 153 -18.64 8.93 13.87
CA ARG A 153 -19.61 7.91 13.43
C ARG A 153 -21.08 8.32 13.55
N LYS A 154 -21.42 9.35 14.31
CA LYS A 154 -22.79 9.90 14.34
C LYS A 154 -23.16 10.70 13.10
N VAL A 155 -22.15 11.21 12.39
CA VAL A 155 -22.31 12.10 11.23
C VAL A 155 -22.14 11.35 9.91
N SER A 156 -21.62 10.11 9.96
CA SER A 156 -21.40 9.22 8.82
C SER A 156 -22.63 8.35 8.55
#